data_AF-A0A1B9B2E7-F1
#
_entry.id   AF-A0A1B9B2E7-F1
#
_cell.length_a   1.000
_cell.length_b   1.000
_cell.length_c   1.000
_cell.angle_alpha   90.00
_cell.angle_beta   90.00
_cell.angle_gamma   90.00
#
_symmetry.space_group_name_H-M   'P 1'
#
loop_
_entity.id
_entity.type
_entity.pdbx_description
1 polymer ?
#
loop_
_entity_poly.entity_id
_entity_poly.type
_entity_poly.pdbx_seq_one_letter_code
_entity_poly.pdbx_strand_id
1 'polypeptide(L)' 'MKETIVNTSLKSMINIEILKAAKAVDSATDSSEYYYKIKEYKRARKLKELISELNKGNDYVLQRLNELSNRKSASI' A
#
# COMPACT_ATOMS: atom_id res chain seq x y z
N MET A 1 19.20 -6.72 8.20
CA MET A 1 17.74 -6.88 8.05
C MET A 1 17.27 -5.92 6.98
N LYS A 2 16.56 -6.39 5.93
CA LYS A 2 15.88 -5.50 4.98
C LYS A 2 14.69 -4.87 5.70
N GLU A 3 14.78 -3.60 6.07
CA GLU A 3 13.62 -2.86 6.54
C GLU A 3 12.74 -2.55 5.34
N THR A 4 11.72 -3.38 5.14
CA THR A 4 10.62 -3.03 4.23
C THR A 4 9.85 -1.90 4.89
N ILE A 5 9.88 -0.70 4.30
CA ILE A 5 9.18 0.50 4.82
C ILE A 5 7.71 0.20 5.13
N VAL A 6 7.10 -0.69 4.35
CA VAL A 6 5.78 -1.26 4.63
C VAL A 6 5.95 -2.66 5.20
N ASN A 7 5.80 -2.79 6.51
CA ASN A 7 5.79 -4.11 7.16
C ASN A 7 4.46 -4.86 6.88
N THR A 8 4.47 -6.18 7.11
CA THR A 8 3.31 -7.06 6.91
C THR A 8 2.08 -6.59 7.71
N SER A 9 2.29 -5.95 8.88
CA SER A 9 1.21 -5.44 9.73
C SER A 9 0.40 -4.34 9.04
N LEU A 10 1.06 -3.33 8.44
CA LEU A 10 0.38 -2.24 7.74
C LEU A 10 -0.45 -2.74 6.55
N LYS A 11 0.07 -3.70 5.78
CA LYS A 11 -0.67 -4.35 4.67
C LYS A 11 -1.91 -5.07 5.19
N SER A 12 -1.79 -5.80 6.29
CA SER A 12 -2.91 -6.53 6.91
C SER A 12 -3.98 -5.57 7.43
N MET A 13 -3.60 -4.49 8.12
CA MET A 13 -4.53 -3.47 8.60
C MET A 13 -5.34 -2.86 7.45
N ILE A 14 -4.69 -2.53 6.34
CA ILE A 14 -5.37 -1.92 5.19
C ILE A 14 -6.30 -2.91 4.49
N ASN A 15 -5.91 -4.19 4.38
CA ASN A 15 -6.83 -5.20 3.88
C ASN A 15 -8.06 -5.36 4.79
N ILE A 16 -7.89 -5.31 6.11
CA ILE A 16 -9.01 -5.34 7.07
C ILE A 16 -9.94 -4.15 6.85
N GLU A 17 -9.40 -2.93 6.72
CA GLU A 17 -10.22 -1.73 6.49
C GLU A 17 -10.95 -1.76 5.13
N ILE A 18 -10.34 -2.31 4.08
CA ILE A 18 -11.01 -2.53 2.79
C ILE A 18 -12.18 -3.50 2.95
N LEU A 19 -12.01 -4.60 3.70
CA LEU A 19 -13.07 -5.57 3.93
C LEU A 19 -14.22 -4.97 4.77
N LYS A 20 -13.90 -4.17 5.79
CA LYS A 20 -14.91 -3.44 6.57
C LYS A 20 -15.68 -2.45 5.68
N ALA A 21 -14.98 -1.68 4.85
CA ALA A 21 -15.61 -0.72 3.94
C ALA A 21 -16.49 -1.43 2.89
N ALA A 22 -16.07 -2.59 2.37
CA ALA A 22 -16.88 -3.39 1.46
C ALA A 22 -18.18 -3.86 2.14
N LYS A 23 -18.07 -4.44 3.35
CA LYS A 23 -19.25 -4.84 4.14
C LYS A 23 -20.19 -3.68 4.45
N ALA A 24 -19.64 -2.49 4.69
CA ALA A 24 -20.45 -1.30 4.91
C ALA A 24 -21.25 -0.94 3.65
N VAL A 25 -20.61 -0.96 2.47
CA VAL A 25 -21.29 -0.72 1.19
C VAL A 25 -22.43 -1.71 0.99
N ASP A 26 -22.19 -3.00 1.25
CA ASP A 26 -23.19 -4.06 1.11
C ASP A 26 -24.37 -3.90 2.08
N SER A 27 -24.17 -3.20 3.21
CA SER A 27 -25.22 -2.93 4.19
C SER A 27 -25.97 -1.61 3.96
N ALA A 28 -25.70 -0.89 2.85
CA ALA A 28 -26.43 0.33 2.53
C ALA A 28 -27.91 0.04 2.23
N THR A 29 -28.78 0.81 2.85
CA THR A 29 -30.24 0.65 2.74
C THR A 29 -30.85 1.60 1.70
N ASP A 30 -30.14 2.68 1.37
CA ASP A 30 -30.55 3.65 0.35
C ASP A 30 -29.37 4.12 -0.51
N SER A 31 -29.69 4.82 -1.61
CA SER A 31 -28.71 5.28 -2.60
C SER A 31 -27.76 6.37 -2.06
N SER A 32 -28.22 7.20 -1.12
CA SER A 32 -27.39 8.24 -0.51
C SER A 32 -26.36 7.61 0.42
N GLU A 33 -26.81 6.68 1.27
CA GLU A 33 -25.98 5.89 2.16
C GLU A 33 -24.94 5.08 1.35
N TYR A 34 -25.37 4.41 0.28
CA TYR A 34 -24.47 3.70 -0.64
C TYR A 34 -23.40 4.64 -1.20
N TYR A 35 -23.78 5.84 -1.65
CA TYR A 35 -22.85 6.81 -2.23
C TYR A 35 -21.76 7.26 -1.25
N TYR A 36 -22.10 7.49 0.02
CA TYR A 36 -21.10 7.82 1.03
C TYR A 36 -20.18 6.63 1.33
N LYS A 37 -20.74 5.43 1.50
CA LYS A 37 -19.96 4.24 1.84
C LYS A 37 -19.04 3.79 0.69
N ILE A 38 -19.49 3.90 -0.57
CA ILE A 38 -18.67 3.53 -1.73
C ILE A 38 -17.49 4.49 -1.93
N LYS A 39 -17.61 5.77 -1.52
CA LYS A 39 -16.48 6.70 -1.51
C LYS A 39 -15.38 6.25 -0.56
N GLU A 40 -15.75 5.84 0.66
CA GLU A 40 -14.79 5.35 1.65
C GLU A 40 -14.13 4.04 1.19
N TYR A 41 -14.90 3.12 0.60
CA TYR A 41 -14.34 1.91 -0.02
C TYR A 41 -13.32 2.24 -1.13
N LYS A 42 -13.63 3.19 -2.01
CA LYS A 42 -12.72 3.64 -3.07
C LYS A 42 -11.43 4.27 -2.49
N ARG A 43 -11.53 5.06 -1.42
CA ARG A 43 -10.38 5.63 -0.70
C ARG A 43 -9.49 4.54 -0.11
N ALA A 44 -10.06 3.54 0.54
CA ALA A 44 -9.33 2.41 1.10
C ALA A 44 -8.60 1.61 0.01
N ARG A 45 -9.24 1.37 -1.14
CA ARG A 45 -8.58 0.76 -2.31
C ARG A 45 -7.43 1.61 -2.83
N LYS A 46 -7.59 2.93 -2.90
CA LYS A 46 -6.52 3.82 -3.36
C LYS A 46 -5.29 3.76 -2.46
N LEU A 47 -5.49 3.64 -1.15
CA LEU A 47 -4.39 3.48 -0.20
C LEU A 47 -3.59 2.19 -0.45
N LYS A 48 -4.26 1.09 -0.78
CA LYS A 48 -3.60 -0.17 -1.16
C LYS A 48 -2.74 -0.04 -2.42
N GLU A 49 -3.21 0.71 -3.43
CA GLU A 49 -2.41 1.02 -4.62
C GLU A 49 -1.18 1.85 -4.27
N LEU A 50 -1.33 2.92 -3.48
CA LEU A 50 -0.22 3.78 -3.07
C LEU A 50 0.87 3.00 -2.32
N ILE A 51 0.48 2.03 -1.49
CA ILE A 51 1.44 1.14 -0.83
C ILE A 51 2.18 0.24 -1.81
N SER A 52 1.51 -0.23 -2.87
CA SER A 52 2.19 -1.00 -3.91
C SER A 52 3.24 -0.16 -4.60
N GLU A 53 2.92 1.08 -4.98
CA GLU A 53 3.86 2.01 -5.59
C GLU A 53 5.02 2.39 -4.64
N LEU A 54 4.72 2.62 -3.35
CA LEU A 54 5.75 2.88 -2.34
C LEU A 54 6.74 1.71 -2.22
N ASN A 55 6.25 0.47 -2.24
CA ASN A 55 7.12 -0.71 -2.21
C ASN A 55 8.02 -0.79 -3.46
N LYS A 56 7.47 -0.54 -4.65
CA LYS A 56 8.25 -0.49 -5.89
C LYS A 56 9.34 0.59 -5.84
N GLY A 57 8.99 1.77 -5.33
CA GLY A 57 9.96 2.87 -5.13
C GLY A 57 11.07 2.50 -4.16
N ASN A 58 10.74 1.85 -3.05
CA ASN A 58 11.71 1.36 -2.08
C ASN A 58 12.65 0.32 -2.69
N ASP A 59 12.11 -0.65 -3.44
CA ASP A 59 12.90 -1.68 -4.12
C ASP A 59 13.87 -1.06 -5.14
N TYR A 60 13.42 -0.06 -5.90
CA TYR A 60 14.25 0.70 -6.84
C TYR A 60 15.42 1.40 -6.12
N VAL A 61 15.13 2.11 -5.02
CA VAL A 61 16.17 2.81 -4.23
C VAL A 61 17.19 1.83 -3.67
N LEU A 62 16.73 0.71 -3.10
CA LEU A 62 17.62 -0.34 -2.57
C LEU A 62 18.50 -0.96 -3.66
N GLN A 63 17.93 -1.23 -4.85
CA GLN A 63 18.71 -1.69 -5.99
C GLN A 63 19.78 -0.67 -6.36
N ARG A 64 19.41 0.62 -6.47
CA ARG A 64 20.33 1.67 -6.87
C ARG A 64 21.47 1.86 -5.86
N LEU A 65 21.18 1.75 -4.56
CA LEU A 65 22.18 1.80 -3.49
C LEU A 65 23.17 0.63 -3.56
N ASN A 66 22.69 -0.59 -3.86
CA ASN A 66 23.56 -1.75 -4.04
C ASN A 66 24.49 -1.59 -5.25
N GLU A 67 23.97 -1.11 -6.38
CA GLU A 67 24.78 -0.83 -7.58
C GLU A 67 25.89 0.20 -7.30
N LEU A 68 25.56 1.28 -6.59
CA LEU A 68 26.52 2.32 -6.22
C LEU A 68 27.58 1.81 -5.23
N SER A 69 27.16 1.02 -4.24
CA SER A 69 28.07 0.42 -3.27
C SER A 69 29.05 -0.54 -3.94
N ASN A 70 28.57 -1.39 -4.85
CA ASN A 70 29.41 -2.37 -5.56
C ASN A 70 30.37 -1.71 -6.57
N ARG A 71 30.00 -0.56 -7.16
CA ARG A 71 30.93 0.22 -7.99
C ARG A 71 32.11 0.79 -7.21
N LYS A 72 31.91 1.13 -5.93
CA LYS A 72 32.96 1.67 -5.06
C LYS A 72 34.01 0.61 -4.71
N SER A 73 33.60 -0.66 -4.60
CA SER A 73 34.47 -1.79 -4.28
C SER A 73 35.32 -2.30 -5.45
N ALA A 74 34.95 -1.99 -6.70
CA ALA A 74 35.67 -2.42 -7.90
C ALA A 74 36.72 -1.41 -8.39
N SER A 75 36.87 -0.27 -7.70
CA SER A 75 37.78 0.83 -8.07
C SER A 75 38.98 0.97 -7.10
N ILE A 76 39.25 -0.07 -6.30
CA ILE A 76 40.40 -0.20 -5.40
C ILE A 76 41.11 -1.50 -5.78
#